data_AF-A0A1Y6K1V7-F1
#
_entry.id   AF-A0A1Y6K1V7-F1
#
_cell.length_a   1.000
_cell.length_b   1.000
_cell.length_c   1.000
_cell.angle_alpha   90.00
_cell.angle_beta   90.00
_cell.angle_gamma   90.00
#
_symmetry.space_group_name_H-M   'P 1'
#
loop_
_entity.id
_entity.type
_entity.pdbx_description
1 polymer ?
#
loop_
_entity_poly.entity_id
_entity_poly.type
_entity_poly.pdbx_seq_one_letter_code
_entity_poly.pdbx_strand_id
1 'polypeptide(L)' 'MDKFKFLFGSRKFWAALVGLAMVFVNHYLPNFPLSEEQILAVVLVLVSYILGTALEDGLSRMNIKK' A
#
# COMPACT_ATOMS: atom_id res chain seq x y z
N MET A 1 -21.58 9.60 10.00
CA MET A 1 -21.25 9.30 8.58
C MET A 1 -19.85 9.84 8.34
N ASP A 2 -18.91 9.06 7.80
CA ASP A 2 -17.59 9.49 7.24
C ASP A 2 -16.54 8.35 7.19
N LYS A 3 -16.84 7.10 7.58
CA LYS A 3 -15.91 5.96 7.47
C LYS A 3 -15.34 5.79 6.06
N PHE A 4 -16.17 5.98 5.03
CA PHE A 4 -15.73 5.94 3.64
C PHE A 4 -14.81 7.10 3.28
N LYS A 5 -15.03 8.32 3.80
CA LYS A 5 -14.07 9.43 3.62
C LYS A 5 -12.71 9.10 4.24
N PHE A 6 -12.68 8.49 5.43
CA PHE A 6 -11.43 8.05 6.04
C PHE A 6 -10.74 6.94 5.23
N LEU A 7 -11.51 6.03 4.63
CA LEU A 7 -10.98 4.97 3.77
C LEU A 7 -10.33 5.56 2.50
N PHE A 8 -11.04 6.42 1.79
CA PHE A 8 -10.54 7.08 0.57
C PHE A 8 -9.48 8.15 0.85
N GLY A 9 -9.36 8.66 2.08
CA GLY A 9 -8.26 9.53 2.49
C GLY A 9 -7.00 8.79 2.95
N SER A 10 -7.06 7.46 3.13
CA SER A 10 -5.95 6.67 3.68
C SER A 10 -4.89 6.38 2.61
N ARG A 11 -3.69 6.93 2.79
CA ARG A 11 -2.52 6.61 1.94
C ARG A 11 -2.18 5.12 1.93
N LYS A 12 -2.46 4.41 3.03
CA LYS A 12 -2.24 2.96 3.16
C LYS A 12 -3.20 2.15 2.28
N PHE A 13 -4.45 2.61 2.17
CA PHE A 13 -5.45 2.00 1.30
C PHE A 13 -5.06 2.15 -0.17
N TRP A 14 -4.68 3.36 -0.59
CA TRP A 14 -4.24 3.60 -1.97
C TRP A 14 -2.95 2.86 -2.32
N ALA A 15 -1.99 2.77 -1.41
CA ALA A 15 -0.77 1.98 -1.63
C ALA A 15 -1.08 0.49 -1.84
N ALA A 16 -1.98 -0.09 -1.04
CA ALA A 16 -2.42 -1.47 -1.22
C ALA A 16 -3.22 -1.67 -2.52
N LEU A 17 -4.10 -0.73 -2.87
CA LEU A 17 -4.89 -0.77 -4.09
C LEU A 17 -4.03 -0.67 -5.35
N VAL A 18 -3.01 0.19 -5.35
CA VAL A 18 -2.04 0.31 -6.46
C VAL A 18 -1.20 -0.95 -6.59
N GLY A 19 -0.71 -1.50 -5.48
CA GLY A 19 0.01 -2.77 -5.49
C GLY A 19 -0.84 -3.91 -6.07
N LEU A 20 -2.11 -4.00 -5.66
CA LEU A 20 -3.05 -4.98 -6.20
C LEU A 20 -3.30 -4.74 -7.70
N ALA A 21 -3.56 -3.50 -8.11
CA ALA A 21 -3.78 -3.16 -9.50
C ALA A 21 -2.59 -3.53 -10.39
N MET A 22 -1.35 -3.34 -9.93
CA MET A 22 -0.14 -3.74 -10.67
C MET A 22 -0.07 -5.25 -10.92
N VAL A 23 -0.47 -6.08 -9.95
CA VAL A 23 -0.54 -7.54 -10.12
C VAL A 23 -1.58 -7.92 -11.18
N PHE A 24 -2.76 -7.28 -11.15
CA PHE A 24 -3.79 -7.50 -12.16
C PHE A 24 -3.35 -7.02 -13.54
N VAL A 25 -2.78 -5.81 -13.66
CA VAL A 25 -2.30 -5.26 -14.94
C VAL A 25 -1.24 -6.15 -15.55
N ASN A 26 -0.29 -6.66 -14.77
CA ASN A 26 0.71 -7.60 -15.27
C ASN A 26 0.07 -8.89 -15.83
N HIS A 27 -0.94 -9.43 -15.14
CA HIS A 27 -1.58 -10.67 -15.56
C HIS A 27 -2.46 -10.52 -16.81
N TYR A 28 -3.20 -9.41 -16.92
CA TYR A 28 -4.19 -9.21 -17.99
C TYR A 28 -3.66 -8.38 -19.19
N LEU A 29 -2.51 -7.71 -19.04
CA LEU A 29 -1.94 -6.84 -20.07
C LEU A 29 -0.59 -7.42 -20.53
N PRO A 30 -0.57 -8.32 -21.52
CA PRO A 30 0.61 -9.12 -21.89
C PRO A 30 1.79 -8.31 -22.48
N ASN A 31 1.59 -7.02 -22.80
CA ASN A 31 2.64 -6.10 -23.27
C ASN A 31 3.09 -5.10 -22.20
N PHE A 32 2.80 -5.36 -20.92
CA PHE A 32 3.21 -4.46 -19.86
C PHE A 32 4.75 -4.41 -19.75
N PRO A 33 5.39 -3.23 -19.76
CA PRO A 33 6.84 -3.10 -19.91
C PRO A 33 7.64 -3.39 -18.62
N LEU A 34 7.04 -4.05 -17.63
CA LEU A 34 7.72 -4.41 -16.38
C LEU A 34 7.87 -5.92 -16.26
N SER A 35 9.07 -6.37 -15.91
CA SER A 35 9.31 -7.78 -15.55
C SER A 35 8.69 -8.12 -14.20
N GLU A 36 8.48 -9.42 -13.94
CA GLU A 36 7.96 -9.92 -12.66
C GLU A 36 8.82 -9.43 -11.47
N GLU A 37 10.14 -9.39 -11.65
CA GLU A 37 11.11 -8.92 -10.66
C GLU A 37 10.93 -7.43 -10.33
N GLN A 38 10.69 -6.60 -11.35
CA GLN A 38 10.44 -5.17 -11.18
C GLN A 38 9.12 -4.92 -10.44
N ILE A 39 8.10 -5.70 -10.76
CA ILE A 39 6.80 -5.62 -10.07
C ILE A 39 6.96 -6.03 -8.60
N LEU A 40 7.68 -7.11 -8.33
CA LEU A 40 7.97 -7.56 -6.97
C LEU A 40 8.74 -6.51 -6.18
N ALA A 41 9.72 -5.84 -6.80
CA ALA A 41 10.44 -4.73 -6.18
C ALA A 41 9.50 -3.56 -5.81
N VAL A 42 8.60 -3.16 -6.72
CA VAL A 42 7.60 -2.10 -6.44
C VAL A 42 6.67 -2.51 -5.30
N VAL A 43 6.18 -3.75 -5.30
CA VAL A 43 5.32 -4.29 -4.24
C VAL A 43 6.05 -4.28 -2.91
N LEU A 44 7.32 -4.70 -2.85
CA LEU A 44 8.12 -4.69 -1.62
C LEU A 44 8.31 -3.29 -1.05
N VAL A 45 8.52 -2.28 -1.91
CA VAL A 45 8.61 -0.88 -1.48
C VAL A 45 7.28 -0.40 -0.91
N LEU A 46 6.16 -0.72 -1.56
CA LEU A 46 4.82 -0.36 -1.07
C LEU A 46 4.50 -1.02 0.27
N VAL A 47 4.80 -2.32 0.42
CA VAL A 47 4.61 -3.06 1.66
C VAL A 47 5.47 -2.46 2.77
N SER A 48 6.74 -2.18 2.50
CA SER A 48 7.66 -1.56 3.46
C SER A 48 7.16 -0.20 3.94
N TYR A 49 6.65 0.64 3.02
CA TYR A 49 6.04 1.92 3.35
C TYR A 49 4.79 1.76 4.23
N ILE A 50 3.86 0.88 3.85
CA ILE A 50 2.63 0.64 4.61
C ILE A 50 2.96 0.16 6.03
N LEU A 51 3.87 -0.80 6.16
CA LEU A 51 4.32 -1.33 7.44
C LEU A 51 4.97 -0.23 8.30
N GLY A 52 5.87 0.57 7.74
CA GLY A 52 6.48 1.69 8.44
C GLY A 52 5.44 2.68 8.98
N THR A 53 4.50 3.10 8.14
CA THR A 53 3.43 4.03 8.57
C THR A 53 2.44 3.40 9.55
N ALA A 54 2.22 2.08 9.51
CA ALA A 54 1.36 1.39 10.47
C ALA A 54 2.06 1.25 11.84
N LEU A 55 3.36 0.97 11.84
CA LEU A 55 4.18 0.90 13.04
C LEU A 55 4.29 2.27 13.72
N GLU A 56 4.57 3.32 12.97
CA GLU A 56 4.62 4.70 13.46
C GLU A 56 3.28 5.12 14.09
N ASP A 57 2.16 4.86 13.41
CA ASP A 57 0.83 5.14 13.95
C ASP A 57 0.54 4.36 15.24
N GLY A 58 0.98 3.09 15.32
CA GLY A 58 0.81 2.24 16.50
C GLY A 58 1.64 2.72 17.69
N LEU A 59 2.92 3.01 17.47
CA LEU A 59 3.84 3.52 18.49
C LEU A 59 3.39 4.90 19.01
N SER A 60 3.01 5.81 18.12
CA SER A 60 2.54 7.15 18.47
C SER A 60 1.33 7.13 19.39
N ARG A 61 0.40 6.19 19.17
CA ARG A 61 -0.79 6.01 20.04
C ARG A 61 -0.46 5.45 21.42
N MET A 62 0.56 4.60 21.53
CA MET A 62 0.99 4.06 22.83
C MET A 62 1.69 5.12 23.69
N ASN A 63 2.47 6.01 23.07
CA ASN A 63 3.21 7.04 23.80
C ASN A 63 2.28 8.10 24.43
N ILE A 64 1.07 8.29 23.89
CA ILE A 64 0.05 9.20 24.45
C ILE A 64 -0.66 8.60 25.68
N LYS A 65 -0.62 7.27 25.86
CA LYS A 65 -1.29 6.56 26.96
C LYS A 65 -0.42 6.38 28.22
N LYS A 66 0.85 6.79 28.17
CA LYS A 66 1.82 6.61 29.25
C LYS A 66 2.06 7.92 29.97
#